data_AF-A0A4S8LYT8-F1
#
_entry.id   AF-A0A4S8LYT8-F1
#
_cell.length_a   1.000
_cell.length_b   1.000
_cell.length_c   1.000
_cell.angle_alpha   90.00
_cell.angle_beta   90.00
_cell.angle_gamma   90.00
#
_symmetry.space_group_name_H-M   'P 1'
#
loop_
_entity.id
_entity.type
_entity.pdbx_description
1 polymer ?
#
loop_
_entity_poly.entity_id
_entity_poly.type
_entity_poly.pdbx_seq_one_letter_code
_entity_poly.pdbx_strand_id
1 'polypeptide(L)'
;QCSLPILEGLFPRTTEKIVLDLAFTSCSWQVLSSLRMHTDATLDFFKTVTTNLGYHLRQFAKESRKYDTTELPHEARKRKHCKKKQNDSMPEETTNVSTRIRRFNNETIKTHALGDFVWAIKYFGTADGWDTRIVSEPIKQYLLSSHFFQG
;
A
#
# COMPACT_ATOMS: atom_id res chain seq x y z
N GLN A 1 1.96 14.46 7.03
CA GLN A 1 3.14 14.44 7.92
C GLN A 1 4.27 13.82 7.11
N CYS A 2 5.35 14.58 6.81
CA CYS A 2 6.40 14.13 5.90
C CYS A 2 7.49 13.40 6.68
N SER A 3 7.71 12.11 6.40
CA SER A 3 8.78 11.29 6.99
C SER A 3 10.14 11.47 6.31
N LEU A 4 10.23 12.31 5.26
CA LEU A 4 11.46 12.52 4.49
C LEU A 4 12.70 12.85 5.35
N PRO A 5 12.64 13.78 6.33
CA PRO A 5 13.81 14.13 7.14
C PRO A 5 14.38 12.97 7.96
N ILE A 6 13.57 11.95 8.25
CA ILE A 6 13.98 10.76 8.99
C ILE A 6 14.69 9.75 8.08
N LEU A 7 14.33 9.75 6.79
CA LEU A 7 14.91 8.86 5.79
C LEU A 7 16.24 9.39 5.24
N GLU A 8 16.50 10.69 5.38
CA GLU A 8 17.73 11.35 4.99
C GLU A 8 18.89 10.90 5.91
N GLY A 9 19.99 10.44 5.31
CA GLY A 9 21.16 9.91 6.00
C GLY A 9 21.05 8.44 6.45
N LEU A 10 19.91 7.77 6.23
CA LEU A 10 19.70 6.38 6.67
C LEU A 10 20.33 5.34 5.73
N PHE A 11 20.45 5.65 4.44
CA PHE A 11 20.88 4.72 3.40
C PHE A 11 22.20 5.14 2.73
N PRO A 12 22.93 4.21 2.09
CA PRO A 12 24.05 4.57 1.22
C PRO A 12 23.58 5.52 0.10
N ARG A 13 24.39 6.52 -0.23
CA ARG A 13 24.06 7.60 -1.19
C ARG A 13 23.50 7.10 -2.54
N THR A 14 23.91 5.91 -2.99
CA THR A 14 23.43 5.31 -4.25
C THR A 14 21.94 4.95 -4.20
N THR A 15 21.47 4.48 -3.05
CA THR A 15 20.11 3.95 -2.86
C THR A 15 19.21 5.00 -2.21
N GLU A 16 19.79 5.87 -1.39
CA GLU A 16 19.11 6.93 -0.64
C GLU A 16 18.25 7.82 -1.55
N LYS A 17 18.83 8.32 -2.65
CA LYS A 17 18.10 9.17 -3.61
C LYS A 17 16.83 8.48 -4.13
N ILE A 18 16.93 7.21 -4.49
CA ILE A 18 15.81 6.45 -5.05
C ILE A 18 14.72 6.24 -4.00
N VAL A 19 15.11 5.98 -2.75
CA VAL A 19 14.16 5.81 -1.63
C VAL A 19 13.47 7.13 -1.29
N LEU A 20 14.20 8.24 -1.24
CA LEU A 20 13.65 9.57 -0.97
C LEU A 20 12.71 10.02 -2.10
N ASP A 21 13.12 9.87 -3.36
CA ASP A 21 12.28 10.18 -4.52
C ASP A 21 11.00 9.33 -4.54
N LEU A 22 11.12 8.04 -4.22
CA LEU A 22 9.97 7.13 -4.11
C LEU A 22 9.03 7.54 -2.97
N ALA A 23 9.57 7.89 -1.80
CA ALA A 23 8.79 8.32 -0.65
C ALA A 23 8.06 9.64 -0.93
N PHE A 24 8.77 10.61 -1.52
CA PHE A 24 8.19 11.89 -1.93
C PHE A 24 7.06 11.69 -2.93
N THR A 25 7.32 10.94 -4.02
CA THR A 25 6.33 10.69 -5.07
C THR A 25 5.13 9.91 -4.54
N SER A 26 5.35 8.96 -3.62
CA SER A 26 4.27 8.22 -2.96
C SER A 26 3.39 9.15 -2.11
N CYS A 27 3.99 10.06 -1.33
CA CYS A 27 3.24 11.07 -0.58
C CYS A 27 2.45 12.00 -1.52
N SER A 28 3.06 12.49 -2.59
CA SER A 28 2.38 13.31 -3.60
C SER A 28 1.19 12.56 -4.21
N TRP A 29 1.37 11.29 -4.55
CA TRP A 29 0.31 10.45 -5.09
C TRP A 29 -0.87 10.29 -4.11
N GLN A 30 -0.58 10.02 -2.83
CA GLN A 30 -1.59 9.87 -1.78
C GLN A 30 -2.37 11.17 -1.49
N VAL A 31 -1.68 12.32 -1.55
CA VAL A 31 -2.34 13.63 -1.42
C VAL A 31 -3.29 13.83 -2.59
N LEU A 32 -2.81 13.62 -3.82
CA LEU A 32 -3.63 13.76 -5.03
C LEU A 32 -4.81 12.79 -5.05
N SER A 33 -4.65 11.55 -4.63
CA SER A 33 -5.77 10.59 -4.60
C SER A 33 -6.88 10.97 -3.62
N SER A 34 -6.56 11.81 -2.62
CA SER A 34 -7.48 12.21 -1.54
C SER A 34 -8.08 13.61 -1.75
N LEU A 35 -7.74 14.30 -2.86
CA LEU A 35 -8.20 15.66 -3.14
C LEU A 35 -9.71 15.67 -3.43
N ARG A 36 -10.54 16.16 -2.50
CA ARG A 36 -12.01 16.24 -2.68
C ARG A 36 -12.48 16.97 -3.95
N MET A 37 -11.63 17.82 -4.52
CA MET A 37 -11.91 18.53 -5.75
C MET A 37 -10.74 18.33 -6.71
N HIS A 38 -11.04 17.74 -7.86
CA HIS A 38 -10.11 17.59 -8.96
C HIS A 38 -10.44 18.59 -10.07
N THR A 39 -9.43 19.34 -10.49
CA THR A 39 -9.42 20.12 -11.73
C THR A 39 -8.63 19.40 -12.81
N ASP A 40 -8.81 19.76 -14.09
CA ASP A 40 -8.04 19.18 -15.19
C ASP A 40 -6.51 19.28 -14.96
N ALA A 41 -6.05 20.40 -14.38
CA ALA A 41 -4.64 20.58 -14.03
C ALA A 41 -4.17 19.58 -12.96
N THR A 42 -4.97 19.33 -11.91
CA THR A 42 -4.61 18.34 -10.87
C THR A 42 -4.64 16.91 -11.41
N LEU A 43 -5.56 16.60 -12.34
CA LEU A 43 -5.62 15.28 -12.98
C LEU A 43 -4.41 15.04 -13.87
N ASP A 44 -3.98 16.05 -14.63
CA ASP A 44 -2.78 15.95 -15.47
C ASP A 44 -1.51 15.79 -14.62
N PHE A 45 -1.41 16.56 -13.54
CA PHE A 45 -0.34 16.39 -12.55
C PHE A 45 -0.39 14.99 -11.92
N PHE A 46 -1.57 14.46 -11.64
CA PHE A 46 -1.73 13.12 -11.07
C PHE A 46 -1.31 12.01 -12.03
N LYS A 47 -1.54 12.15 -13.35
CA LYS A 47 -0.96 11.23 -14.36
C LYS A 47 0.56 11.26 -14.34
N THR A 48 1.14 12.45 -14.25
CA THR A 48 2.58 12.65 -14.21
C THR A 48 3.19 12.00 -12.95
N VAL A 49 2.61 12.27 -11.78
CA VAL A 49 3.02 11.67 -10.50
C VAL A 49 2.87 10.14 -10.54
N THR A 50 1.78 9.62 -11.11
CA THR A 50 1.58 8.16 -11.24
C THR A 50 2.64 7.51 -12.15
N THR A 51 3.02 8.19 -13.23
CA THR A 51 4.08 7.72 -14.14
C THR A 51 5.45 7.73 -13.45
N ASN A 52 5.75 8.80 -12.72
CA ASN A 52 6.99 8.91 -11.93
C ASN A 52 7.03 7.85 -10.82
N LEU A 53 5.90 7.59 -10.15
CA LEU A 53 5.79 6.55 -9.13
C LEU A 53 6.14 5.18 -9.70
N GLY A 54 5.59 4.84 -10.87
CA GLY A 54 5.94 3.60 -11.58
C GLY A 54 7.42 3.54 -11.97
N TYR A 55 8.02 4.65 -12.39
CA TYR A 55 9.46 4.73 -12.67
C TYR A 55 10.30 4.48 -11.41
N HIS A 56 10.02 5.17 -10.31
CA HIS A 56 10.75 5.01 -9.05
C HIS A 56 10.59 3.60 -8.46
N LEU A 57 9.40 2.99 -8.57
CA LEU A 57 9.17 1.59 -8.17
C LEU A 57 10.03 0.61 -8.97
N ARG A 58 10.18 0.81 -10.28
CA ARG A 58 11.04 -0.02 -11.13
C ARG A 58 12.53 0.17 -10.81
N GLN A 59 12.96 1.40 -10.52
CA GLN A 59 14.33 1.68 -10.08
C GLN A 59 14.62 1.03 -8.73
N PHE A 60 13.71 1.19 -7.77
CA PHE A 60 13.79 0.56 -6.46
C PHE A 60 13.83 -0.96 -6.57
N ALA A 61 13.03 -1.58 -7.45
CA ALA A 61 13.03 -3.02 -7.68
C ALA A 61 14.36 -3.55 -8.25
N LYS A 62 15.11 -2.73 -8.99
CA LYS A 62 16.45 -3.07 -9.49
C LYS A 62 17.47 -2.97 -8.37
N GLU A 63 17.46 -1.86 -7.63
CA GLU A 63 18.40 -1.61 -6.53
C GLU A 63 18.19 -2.56 -5.34
N SER A 64 16.94 -2.91 -5.04
CA SER A 64 16.61 -3.84 -3.95
C SER A 64 17.24 -5.22 -4.13
N ARG A 65 17.60 -5.61 -5.37
CA ARG A 65 18.25 -6.91 -5.63
C ARG A 65 19.68 -6.98 -5.09
N LYS A 66 20.31 -5.85 -4.79
CA LYS A 66 21.65 -5.78 -4.17
C LYS A 66 21.62 -6.20 -2.71
N TYR A 67 20.45 -6.12 -2.07
CA TYR A 67 20.27 -6.45 -0.66
C TYR A 67 19.65 -7.84 -0.55
N ASP A 68 20.23 -8.68 0.30
CA ASP A 68 19.64 -9.99 0.60
C ASP A 68 18.56 -9.82 1.67
N THR A 69 17.34 -9.53 1.24
CA THR A 69 16.20 -9.35 2.13
C THR A 69 15.58 -10.69 2.47
N THR A 70 15.58 -11.03 3.75
CA THR A 70 14.95 -12.24 4.26
C THR A 70 13.55 -11.95 4.81
N GLU A 71 12.68 -12.95 4.77
CA GLU A 71 11.38 -12.88 5.44
C GLU A 71 11.50 -12.60 6.96
N LEU A 72 10.58 -11.78 7.48
CA LEU A 72 10.52 -11.53 8.93
C LEU A 72 10.14 -12.83 9.69
N PRO A 73 10.61 -13.01 10.94
CA PRO A 73 10.29 -14.21 11.73
C PRO A 73 8.79 -14.47 11.92
N HIS A 74 7.96 -13.41 11.93
CA HIS A 74 6.51 -13.55 12.02
C HIS A 74 5.89 -14.04 10.68
N GLU A 75 6.39 -13.56 9.54
CA GLU A 75 5.94 -14.03 8.21
C GLU A 75 6.28 -15.51 8.00
N ALA A 76 7.49 -15.92 8.40
CA ALA A 76 7.93 -17.31 8.34
C ALA A 76 7.02 -18.23 9.19
N ARG A 77 6.65 -17.78 10.39
CA ARG A 77 5.71 -18.50 11.28
C ARG A 77 4.31 -18.63 10.66
N LYS A 78 3.76 -17.54 10.12
CA LYS A 78 2.44 -17.56 9.45
C LYS A 78 2.41 -18.53 8.27
N ARG A 79 3.46 -18.57 7.44
CA ARG A 79 3.57 -19.51 6.33
C ARG A 79 3.53 -20.97 6.80
N LYS A 80 4.25 -21.32 7.87
CA LYS A 80 4.22 -22.69 8.43
C LYS A 80 2.82 -23.07 8.86
N HIS A 81 2.11 -22.16 9.53
CA HIS A 81 0.75 -22.42 9.99
C HIS A 81 -0.24 -22.64 8.82
N CYS A 82 -0.09 -21.88 7.73
CA CYS A 82 -0.88 -22.08 6.52
C CYS A 82 -0.53 -23.38 5.79
N LYS A 83 0.75 -23.77 5.74
CA LYS A 83 1.19 -25.05 5.15
C LYS A 83 0.69 -26.26 5.95
N LYS A 84 0.72 -26.19 7.29
CA LYS A 84 0.22 -27.26 8.16
C LYS A 84 -1.31 -27.46 8.02
N LYS A 85 -2.06 -26.41 7.68
CA LYS A 85 -3.49 -26.50 7.34
C LYS A 85 -3.78 -27.12 5.96
N GLN A 86 -2.80 -27.12 5.04
CA GLN A 86 -2.97 -27.68 3.69
C GLN A 86 -2.47 -29.13 3.56
N ASN A 87 -1.52 -29.54 4.39
CA ASN A 87 -0.88 -30.87 4.33
C ASN A 87 -1.22 -31.70 5.58
N ASP A 88 -2.49 -32.04 5.82
CA ASP A 88 -2.89 -32.98 6.90
C ASP A 88 -2.60 -34.45 6.57
N SER A 89 -1.56 -34.71 5.76
CA SER A 89 -1.23 -36.05 5.25
C SER A 89 0.25 -36.16 4.87
N MET A 90 1.17 -35.97 5.81
CA MET A 90 2.51 -36.62 5.81
C MET A 90 3.33 -36.25 7.07
N PRO A 91 4.28 -37.12 7.50
CA PRO A 91 4.93 -37.01 8.81
C PRO A 91 5.96 -35.88 8.89
N GLU A 92 6.19 -35.40 10.11
CA GLU A 92 7.09 -34.31 10.45
C GLU A 92 8.56 -34.68 10.19
N GLU A 93 9.14 -34.15 9.11
CA GLU A 93 10.59 -33.97 9.01
C GLU A 93 10.99 -32.61 9.58
N THR A 94 11.95 -32.62 10.51
CA THR A 94 12.62 -31.47 11.11
C THR A 94 13.50 -30.76 10.08
N THR A 95 12.89 -30.17 9.05
CA THR A 95 13.65 -29.37 8.09
C THR A 95 14.06 -28.06 8.74
N ASN A 96 15.38 -27.90 8.92
CA ASN A 96 16.06 -26.66 9.30
C ASN A 96 15.35 -25.44 8.72
N VAL A 97 15.15 -24.42 9.56
CA VAL A 97 14.49 -23.17 9.21
C VAL A 97 15.37 -22.42 8.21
N SER A 98 15.27 -22.76 6.92
CA SER A 98 15.86 -21.93 5.88
C SER A 98 15.01 -20.68 5.75
N THR A 99 15.58 -19.56 6.18
CA THR A 99 14.96 -18.25 6.00
C THR A 99 14.86 -18.00 4.49
N ARG A 100 13.64 -17.88 3.96
CA ARG A 100 13.44 -17.68 2.53
C ARG A 100 13.84 -16.26 2.16
N ILE A 101 14.74 -16.14 1.19
CA ILE A 101 15.04 -14.87 0.54
C ILE A 101 13.77 -14.35 -0.12
N ARG A 102 13.40 -13.12 0.22
CA ARG A 102 12.20 -12.44 -0.26
C ARG A 102 12.60 -11.17 -0.98
N ARG A 103 12.54 -11.21 -2.31
CA ARG A 103 12.79 -10.05 -3.17
C ARG A 103 11.54 -9.18 -3.31
N PHE A 104 11.73 -7.89 -3.50
CA PHE A 104 10.65 -6.98 -3.85
C PHE A 104 10.04 -7.38 -5.21
N ASN A 105 8.72 -7.57 -5.24
CA ASN A 105 7.97 -7.86 -6.46
C ASN A 105 7.15 -6.64 -6.85
N ASN A 106 7.43 -6.08 -8.02
CA ASN A 106 6.70 -4.92 -8.56
C ASN A 106 5.56 -5.32 -9.52
N GLU A 107 5.42 -6.59 -9.85
CA GLU A 107 4.39 -7.12 -10.75
C GLU A 107 3.19 -7.59 -9.93
N THR A 108 2.54 -6.66 -9.25
CA THR A 108 1.35 -6.94 -8.43
C THR A 108 0.15 -6.21 -8.99
N ILE A 109 -1.04 -6.79 -8.83
CA ILE A 109 -2.29 -6.12 -9.23
C ILE A 109 -2.38 -4.72 -8.61
N LYS A 110 -1.92 -4.57 -7.37
CA LYS A 110 -1.91 -3.28 -6.66
C LYS A 110 -1.07 -2.22 -7.38
N THR A 111 0.11 -2.57 -7.87
CA THR A 111 1.01 -1.64 -8.56
C THR A 111 0.49 -1.29 -9.96
N HIS A 112 -0.12 -2.25 -10.66
CA HIS A 112 -0.75 -1.99 -11.96
C HIS A 112 -2.01 -1.11 -11.83
N ALA A 113 -2.83 -1.35 -10.81
CA ALA A 113 -4.05 -0.59 -10.57
C ALA A 113 -3.80 0.89 -10.25
N LEU A 114 -2.59 1.29 -9.83
CA LEU A 114 -2.24 2.70 -9.57
C LEU A 114 -2.51 3.62 -10.78
N GLY A 115 -2.32 3.10 -12.01
CA GLY A 115 -2.61 3.84 -13.24
C GLY A 115 -4.10 4.12 -13.44
N ASP A 116 -4.95 3.21 -12.97
CA ASP A 116 -6.40 3.28 -13.15
C ASP A 116 -7.06 4.28 -12.19
N PHE A 117 -6.40 4.64 -11.08
CA PHE A 117 -6.94 5.62 -10.12
C PHE A 117 -7.24 6.97 -10.74
N VAL A 118 -6.41 7.45 -11.67
CA VAL A 118 -6.64 8.74 -12.32
C VAL A 118 -7.92 8.70 -13.16
N TRP A 119 -8.11 7.61 -13.91
CA TRP A 119 -9.33 7.39 -14.68
C TRP A 119 -10.53 7.23 -13.75
N ALA A 120 -10.42 6.41 -12.71
CA ALA A 120 -11.50 6.21 -11.75
C ALA A 120 -11.94 7.53 -11.11
N ILE A 121 -11.00 8.37 -10.68
CA ILE A 121 -11.29 9.67 -10.08
C ILE A 121 -11.93 10.64 -11.07
N LYS A 122 -11.49 10.65 -12.33
CA LYS A 122 -12.05 11.53 -13.37
C LYS A 122 -13.53 11.22 -13.65
N TYR A 123 -13.92 9.94 -13.65
CA TYR A 123 -15.27 9.52 -14.04
C TYR A 123 -16.22 9.32 -12.85
N PHE A 124 -15.71 8.87 -11.71
CA PHE A 124 -16.52 8.54 -10.53
C PHE A 124 -16.34 9.52 -9.36
N GLY A 125 -15.44 10.50 -9.48
CA GLY A 125 -15.09 11.43 -8.39
C GLY A 125 -14.12 10.82 -7.37
N THR A 126 -13.82 11.56 -6.30
CA THR A 126 -12.92 11.07 -5.24
C THR A 126 -13.45 9.82 -4.55
N ALA A 127 -12.51 8.99 -4.08
CA ALA A 127 -12.82 7.81 -3.29
C ALA A 127 -13.25 8.13 -1.84
N ASP A 128 -13.54 9.39 -1.50
CA ASP A 128 -13.92 9.83 -0.15
C ASP A 128 -15.28 9.26 0.33
N GLY A 129 -15.96 8.50 -0.52
CA GLY A 129 -17.18 7.75 -0.22
C GLY A 129 -17.14 6.25 -0.53
N TRP A 130 -16.00 5.65 -0.90
CA TRP A 130 -15.96 4.24 -1.33
C TRP A 130 -16.09 3.23 -0.18
N ASP A 131 -16.08 3.72 1.07
CA ASP A 131 -16.41 2.91 2.23
C ASP A 131 -17.94 2.87 2.43
N THR A 132 -18.53 1.68 2.27
CA THR A 132 -19.96 1.42 2.55
C THR A 132 -20.33 1.67 4.02
N ARG A 133 -19.36 1.82 4.92
CA ARG A 133 -19.60 2.15 6.34
C ARG A 133 -20.04 3.59 6.57
N ILE A 134 -19.80 4.52 5.63
CA ILE A 134 -20.22 5.93 5.75
C ILE A 134 -21.76 6.05 5.80
N VAL A 135 -22.49 5.08 5.23
CA VAL A 135 -23.96 5.02 5.31
C VAL A 135 -24.47 4.32 6.58
N SER A 136 -23.61 3.63 7.33
CA SER A 136 -24.01 2.88 8.53
C SER A 136 -24.03 3.68 9.84
N GLU A 137 -23.36 4.83 9.87
CA GLU A 137 -23.34 5.71 11.04
C GLU A 137 -24.62 6.56 11.22
N PRO A 138 -25.28 7.12 10.18
CA PRO A 138 -26.51 7.90 10.43
C PRO A 138 -27.66 7.02 10.96
N ILE A 139 -27.75 5.74 10.57
CA ILE A 139 -28.86 4.86 10.99
C ILE A 139 -28.76 4.50 12.48
N LYS A 140 -27.55 4.42 13.05
CA LYS A 140 -27.36 4.14 14.48
C LYS A 140 -27.76 5.33 15.36
N GLN A 141 -27.58 6.56 14.89
CA GLN A 141 -27.97 7.76 15.62
C GLN A 141 -29.51 7.90 15.70
N TYR A 142 -30.23 7.57 14.63
CA TYR A 142 -31.69 7.65 14.60
C TYR A 142 -32.37 6.57 15.47
N LEU A 143 -31.84 5.33 15.51
CA LEU A 143 -32.40 4.25 16.33
C LEU A 143 -32.12 4.43 17.84
N LEU A 144 -31.04 5.12 18.22
CA LEU A 144 -30.76 5.45 19.62
C LEU A 144 -31.55 6.67 20.11
N SER A 145 -31.97 7.57 19.21
CA SER A 145 -32.79 8.73 19.58
C SER A 145 -34.29 8.41 19.74
N SER A 146 -34.81 7.35 19.10
CA SER A 146 -36.21 6.92 19.26
C SER A 146 -36.48 6.15 20.56
N HIS A 147 -35.43 5.64 21.22
CA HIS A 147 -35.54 4.93 22.50
C HIS A 147 -35.38 5.83 23.74
N PHE A 148 -35.15 7.13 23.56
CA PHE A 148 -34.98 8.10 24.66
C PHE A 148 -36.17 9.06 24.84
N PHE A 149 -37.27 8.88 24.10
CA PHE A 149 -38.47 9.74 24.19
C PHE A 149 -39.77 8.96 24.55
N GLN A 150 -39.63 7.82 25.22
CA GLN A 150 -40.76 7.12 25.84
C GLN A 150 -40.31 6.59 27.21
N GLY A 151 -40.36 7.48 28.19
CA GLY A 151 -40.11 7.24 29.61
C GLY A 151 -40.55 8.45 30.40
#